data_AF-A0A3B9I2C8-F1
#
_entry.id   AF-A0A3B9I2C8-F1
#
_cell.length_a   1.000
_cell.length_b   1.000
_cell.length_c   1.000
_cell.angle_alpha   90.00
_cell.angle_beta   90.00
_cell.angle_gamma   90.00
#
_symmetry.space_group_name_H-M   'P 1'
#
loop_
_entity.id
_entity.type
_entity.pdbx_description
1 polymer ?
#
loop_
_entity_poly.entity_id
_entity_poly.type
_entity_poly.pdbx_seq_one_letter_code
_entity_poly.pdbx_strand_id
1 'polypeptide(L)'
;MMTNIIEALRQESVAKLFTGKVFFRSFETWKGEINSITPNKTSRQVIDLGDHLSEIFRTTRTAGRGQGDVSGGGAAWESIVCWYLNLCSIGRRSVAIKHSRALIPDPICDAITVNYRNFVSNTESDLIVIVFPDKPEYQIDKELIHVNDANGRPVPLFSQGRNPKYNLKAVLNALCHRDFSEIEIHIIQCKTNWNDNAQIPMLWDMIYSATNFRNNVTIGRNGYSIANIAQFSYSFVTVPTSRITSITPNSTCVKRVSNISGGNYWGRPTQNNVASSIKEMLLRNLSRGHGQNFLTTLQTELQRLNTEYTFFGLS
;
A
#
# COMPACT_ATOMS: atom_id res chain seq x y z
N MET A 1 -1.32 17.45 -19.88
CA MET A 1 -1.79 17.42 -18.49
C MET A 1 -0.56 17.24 -17.65
N MET A 2 -0.30 18.15 -16.72
CA MET A 2 0.92 18.10 -15.92
C MET A 2 0.78 16.95 -14.91
N THR A 3 1.62 15.92 -15.03
CA THR A 3 1.53 14.75 -14.13
C THR A 3 2.88 14.56 -13.46
N ASN A 4 2.92 14.80 -12.15
CA ASN A 4 4.12 14.52 -11.37
C ASN A 4 4.38 13.00 -11.26
N ILE A 5 5.60 12.62 -10.89
CA ILE A 5 6.00 11.22 -10.87
C ILE A 5 5.25 10.38 -9.82
N ILE A 6 4.77 11.00 -8.75
CA ILE A 6 3.98 10.34 -7.70
C ILE A 6 2.60 9.95 -8.23
N GLU A 7 1.91 10.87 -8.90
CA GLU A 7 0.62 10.62 -9.54
C GLU A 7 0.76 9.59 -10.67
N ALA A 8 1.86 9.63 -11.43
CA ALA A 8 2.14 8.60 -12.44
C ALA A 8 2.30 7.21 -11.82
N LEU A 9 3.03 7.09 -10.71
CA LEU A 9 3.18 5.82 -9.98
C LEU A 9 1.86 5.33 -9.39
N ARG A 10 1.04 6.24 -8.84
CA ARG A 10 -0.29 5.91 -8.31
C ARG A 10 -1.21 5.43 -9.41
N GLN A 11 -1.24 6.11 -10.55
CA GLN A 11 -2.02 5.68 -11.72
C GLN A 11 -1.64 4.26 -12.14
N GLU A 12 -0.34 3.99 -12.32
CA GLU A 12 0.13 2.64 -12.70
C GLU A 12 -0.20 1.59 -11.63
N SER A 13 -0.07 1.95 -10.34
CA SER A 13 -0.39 1.06 -9.22
C SER A 13 -1.87 0.68 -9.20
N VAL A 14 -2.77 1.66 -9.33
CA VAL A 14 -4.22 1.45 -9.29
C VAL A 14 -4.72 0.80 -10.57
N ALA A 15 -4.28 1.26 -11.75
CA ALA A 15 -4.67 0.69 -13.04
C ALA A 15 -4.28 -0.81 -13.12
N LYS A 16 -3.13 -1.18 -12.56
CA LYS A 16 -2.70 -2.58 -12.49
C LYS A 16 -3.68 -3.46 -11.71
N LEU A 17 -4.39 -2.95 -10.70
CA LEU A 17 -5.39 -3.72 -9.95
C LEU A 17 -6.51 -4.20 -10.88
N PHE A 18 -6.95 -3.35 -11.82
CA PHE A 18 -8.00 -3.63 -12.79
C PHE A 18 -7.59 -4.61 -13.90
N THR A 19 -6.29 -4.91 -14.06
CA THR A 19 -5.85 -5.99 -14.96
C THR A 19 -6.13 -7.39 -14.40
N GLY A 20 -6.32 -7.50 -13.07
CA GLY A 20 -6.66 -8.73 -12.40
C GLY A 20 -8.15 -9.07 -12.54
N LYS A 21 -8.48 -10.20 -13.18
CA LYS A 21 -9.87 -10.62 -13.45
C LYS A 21 -10.76 -10.62 -12.21
N VAL A 22 -10.24 -11.05 -11.06
CA VAL A 22 -11.00 -11.11 -9.80
C VAL A 22 -11.37 -9.71 -9.33
N PHE A 23 -10.38 -8.81 -9.21
CA PHE A 23 -10.63 -7.44 -8.75
C PHE A 23 -11.55 -6.70 -9.73
N PHE A 24 -11.31 -6.76 -11.04
CA PHE A 24 -12.16 -6.13 -12.04
C PHE A 24 -13.63 -6.54 -11.90
N ARG A 25 -13.92 -7.84 -11.87
CA ARG A 25 -15.29 -8.35 -11.73
C ARG A 25 -15.91 -8.00 -10.39
N SER A 26 -15.16 -8.08 -9.30
CA SER A 26 -15.67 -7.70 -7.97
C SER A 26 -15.94 -6.20 -7.89
N PHE A 27 -15.10 -5.37 -8.51
CA PHE A 27 -15.24 -3.92 -8.50
C PHE A 27 -16.53 -3.45 -9.19
N GLU A 28 -17.00 -4.13 -10.23
CA GLU A 28 -18.30 -3.83 -10.86
C GLU A 28 -19.46 -3.87 -9.85
N THR A 29 -19.41 -4.78 -8.88
CA THR A 29 -20.40 -4.82 -7.77
C THR A 29 -20.05 -3.80 -6.68
N TRP A 30 -18.78 -3.75 -6.28
CA TRP A 30 -18.34 -2.86 -5.19
C TRP A 30 -18.55 -1.38 -5.51
N LYS A 31 -18.46 -0.98 -6.78
CA LYS A 31 -18.69 0.40 -7.22
C LYS A 31 -20.09 0.90 -6.80
N GLY A 32 -21.12 0.06 -6.91
CA GLY A 32 -22.47 0.39 -6.47
C GLY A 32 -22.53 0.67 -4.96
N GLU A 33 -21.95 -0.22 -4.17
CA GLU A 33 -21.87 -0.08 -2.71
C GLU A 33 -21.05 1.14 -2.28
N ILE A 34 -19.89 1.36 -2.91
CA ILE A 34 -19.04 2.53 -2.66
C ILE A 34 -19.82 3.80 -2.96
N ASN A 35 -20.51 3.89 -4.10
CA ASN A 35 -21.32 5.06 -4.45
C ASN A 35 -22.50 5.27 -3.49
N SER A 36 -23.10 4.20 -2.98
CA SER A 36 -24.16 4.27 -1.97
C SER A 36 -23.66 4.84 -0.64
N ILE A 37 -22.46 4.44 -0.21
CA ILE A 37 -21.84 4.89 1.05
C ILE A 37 -21.24 6.30 0.91
N THR A 38 -20.75 6.65 -0.28
CA THR A 38 -20.14 7.95 -0.58
C THR A 38 -20.90 8.72 -1.67
N PRO A 39 -22.19 9.05 -1.48
CA PRO A 39 -23.03 9.63 -2.54
C PRO A 39 -22.51 10.99 -3.02
N ASN A 40 -22.02 11.81 -2.08
CA ASN A 40 -21.50 13.15 -2.37
C ASN A 40 -19.97 13.15 -2.55
N LYS A 41 -19.31 12.00 -2.36
CA LYS A 41 -17.86 11.84 -2.43
C LYS A 41 -17.09 12.93 -1.68
N THR A 42 -17.60 13.34 -0.51
CA THR A 42 -16.88 14.29 0.35
C THR A 42 -15.62 13.66 0.92
N SER A 43 -14.63 14.47 1.30
CA SER A 43 -13.40 13.98 1.94
C SER A 43 -13.69 13.09 3.16
N ARG A 44 -14.68 13.45 3.98
CA ARG A 44 -15.11 12.65 5.13
C ARG A 44 -15.69 11.30 4.72
N GLN A 45 -16.60 11.28 3.74
CA GLN A 45 -17.21 10.04 3.23
C GLN A 45 -16.15 9.09 2.65
N VAL A 46 -15.21 9.63 1.86
CA VAL A 46 -14.11 8.84 1.27
C VAL A 46 -13.21 8.25 2.34
N ILE A 47 -12.85 9.01 3.39
CA ILE A 47 -12.06 8.48 4.51
C ILE A 47 -12.87 7.41 5.27
N ASP A 48 -14.14 7.68 5.58
CA ASP A 48 -15.01 6.78 6.34
C ASP A 48 -15.37 5.50 5.59
N LEU A 49 -15.17 5.44 4.26
CA LEU A 49 -15.23 4.20 3.49
C LEU A 49 -14.35 3.09 4.08
N GLY A 50 -13.27 3.46 4.77
CA GLY A 50 -12.40 2.53 5.52
C GLY A 50 -13.17 1.66 6.52
N ASP A 51 -14.21 2.20 7.15
CA ASP A 51 -15.07 1.48 8.10
C ASP A 51 -15.98 0.45 7.40
N HIS A 52 -16.12 0.53 6.07
CA HIS A 52 -17.07 -0.27 5.31
C HIS A 52 -16.40 -1.24 4.33
N LEU A 53 -15.06 -1.21 4.19
CA LEU A 53 -14.37 -2.08 3.21
C LEU A 53 -14.67 -3.56 3.41
N SER A 54 -14.86 -4.02 4.66
CA SER A 54 -15.19 -5.41 4.94
C SER A 54 -16.61 -5.78 4.53
N GLU A 55 -17.54 -4.82 4.54
CA GLU A 55 -18.92 -5.02 4.08
C GLU A 55 -18.93 -5.10 2.56
N ILE A 56 -18.34 -4.11 1.90
CA ILE A 56 -18.18 -4.05 0.43
C ILE A 56 -17.51 -5.32 -0.08
N PHE A 57 -16.38 -5.71 0.49
CA PHE A 57 -15.66 -6.92 0.10
C PHE A 57 -16.53 -8.19 0.16
N ARG A 58 -17.47 -8.27 1.11
CA ARG A 58 -18.32 -9.45 1.29
C ARG A 58 -19.49 -9.54 0.31
N THR A 59 -19.86 -8.47 -0.39
CA THR A 59 -20.98 -8.51 -1.36
C THR A 59 -20.69 -9.40 -2.57
N THR A 60 -19.42 -9.65 -2.86
CA THR A 60 -18.98 -10.53 -3.95
C THR A 60 -18.47 -11.89 -3.46
N ARG A 61 -18.77 -12.27 -2.22
CA ARG A 61 -18.35 -13.56 -1.67
C ARG A 61 -19.21 -14.68 -2.27
N THR A 62 -18.60 -15.57 -3.04
CA THR A 62 -19.26 -16.79 -3.51
C THR A 62 -19.56 -17.74 -2.35
N ALA A 63 -20.79 -18.28 -2.33
CA ALA A 63 -21.19 -19.31 -1.39
C ALA A 63 -20.65 -20.68 -1.85
N GLY A 64 -19.53 -21.10 -1.28
CA GLY A 64 -18.88 -22.39 -1.60
C GLY A 64 -17.37 -22.30 -1.35
N ARG A 65 -16.79 -23.29 -0.66
CA ARG A 65 -15.35 -23.31 -0.31
C ARG A 65 -14.57 -24.14 -1.33
N GLY A 66 -14.23 -23.58 -2.48
CA GLY A 66 -13.16 -24.10 -3.34
C GLY A 66 -11.80 -23.55 -2.89
N GLN A 67 -10.72 -24.33 -3.02
CA GLN A 67 -9.37 -23.88 -2.68
C GLN A 67 -8.91 -22.68 -3.54
N GLY A 68 -9.41 -22.58 -4.79
CA GLY A 68 -9.22 -21.43 -5.68
C GLY A 68 -9.97 -20.17 -5.24
N ASP A 69 -11.06 -20.30 -4.48
CA ASP A 69 -11.84 -19.17 -3.96
C ASP A 69 -11.14 -18.50 -2.77
N VAL A 70 -10.32 -19.26 -2.02
CA VAL A 70 -9.56 -18.76 -0.87
C VAL A 70 -8.41 -17.85 -1.32
N SER A 71 -7.66 -18.25 -2.35
CA SER A 71 -6.57 -17.44 -2.92
C SER A 71 -7.11 -16.23 -3.70
N GLY A 72 -8.22 -16.40 -4.43
CA GLY A 72 -8.93 -15.30 -5.09
C GLY A 72 -9.44 -14.25 -4.09
N GLY A 73 -9.99 -14.67 -2.96
CA GLY A 73 -10.45 -13.78 -1.89
C GLY A 73 -9.32 -12.97 -1.24
N GLY A 74 -8.16 -13.59 -0.99
CA GLY A 74 -6.96 -12.89 -0.50
C GLY A 74 -6.52 -11.78 -1.46
N ALA A 75 -6.32 -12.14 -2.73
CA ALA A 75 -5.90 -11.21 -3.76
C ALA A 75 -6.88 -10.04 -3.96
N ALA A 76 -8.18 -10.30 -3.85
CA ALA A 76 -9.22 -9.28 -3.93
C ALA A 76 -9.21 -8.32 -2.72
N TRP A 77 -9.00 -8.85 -1.52
CA TRP A 77 -8.89 -8.06 -0.28
C TRP A 77 -7.68 -7.13 -0.32
N GLU A 78 -6.51 -7.65 -0.72
CA GLU A 78 -5.31 -6.84 -0.93
C GLU A 78 -5.56 -5.70 -1.91
N SER A 79 -6.22 -5.99 -3.03
CA SER A 79 -6.47 -5.00 -4.08
C SER A 79 -7.44 -3.91 -3.63
N ILE A 80 -8.53 -4.22 -2.91
CA ILE A 80 -9.45 -3.16 -2.41
C ILE A 80 -8.78 -2.29 -1.34
N VAL A 81 -7.92 -2.88 -0.49
CA VAL A 81 -7.11 -2.11 0.47
C VAL A 81 -6.13 -1.19 -0.27
N CYS A 82 -5.40 -1.70 -1.27
CA CYS A 82 -4.49 -0.90 -2.09
C CYS A 82 -5.22 0.26 -2.80
N TRP A 83 -6.38 -0.03 -3.39
CA TRP A 83 -7.23 0.97 -4.05
C TRP A 83 -7.68 2.06 -3.07
N TYR A 84 -8.17 1.67 -1.88
CA TYR A 84 -8.65 2.62 -0.86
C TYR A 84 -7.54 3.54 -0.35
N LEU A 85 -6.36 2.99 -0.04
CA LEU A 85 -5.24 3.77 0.46
C LEU A 85 -4.73 4.78 -0.58
N ASN A 86 -4.72 4.40 -1.86
CA ASN A 86 -4.37 5.32 -2.95
C ASN A 86 -5.44 6.39 -3.16
N LEU A 87 -6.72 6.06 -3.07
CA LEU A 87 -7.82 7.03 -3.17
C LEU A 87 -7.72 8.06 -2.06
N CYS A 88 -7.46 7.63 -0.83
CA CYS A 88 -7.26 8.54 0.30
C CYS A 88 -5.99 9.40 0.18
N SER A 89 -5.03 8.98 -0.64
CA SER A 89 -3.71 9.60 -0.76
C SER A 89 -3.50 10.41 -2.05
N ILE A 90 -4.55 10.69 -2.83
CA ILE A 90 -4.46 11.57 -4.00
C ILE A 90 -3.92 12.96 -3.58
N GLY A 91 -3.03 13.53 -4.39
CA GLY A 91 -2.34 14.79 -4.09
C GLY A 91 -1.36 14.74 -2.91
N ARG A 92 -1.08 13.55 -2.36
CA ARG A 92 -0.06 13.35 -1.32
C ARG A 92 1.15 12.60 -1.90
N ARG A 93 2.30 12.72 -1.22
CA ARG A 93 3.55 12.05 -1.58
C ARG A 93 3.60 10.58 -1.11
N SER A 94 2.45 9.98 -0.82
CA SER A 94 2.29 8.60 -0.38
C SER A 94 1.56 7.76 -1.43
N VAL A 95 2.14 6.61 -1.80
CA VAL A 95 1.56 5.68 -2.80
C VAL A 95 1.58 4.27 -2.26
N ALA A 96 0.41 3.61 -2.29
CA ALA A 96 0.31 2.20 -1.95
C ALA A 96 0.48 1.34 -3.20
N ILE A 97 1.30 0.30 -3.12
CA ILE A 97 1.64 -0.58 -4.24
C ILE A 97 1.41 -2.02 -3.83
N LYS A 98 0.51 -2.71 -4.55
CA LYS A 98 0.42 -4.17 -4.47
C LYS A 98 1.68 -4.79 -5.08
N HIS A 99 2.27 -5.78 -4.41
CA HIS A 99 3.59 -6.31 -4.73
C HIS A 99 3.83 -6.46 -6.25
N SER A 100 4.74 -5.64 -6.79
CA SER A 100 5.02 -5.54 -8.22
C SER A 100 6.45 -5.07 -8.46
N ARG A 101 7.30 -5.99 -8.94
CA ARG A 101 8.72 -5.68 -9.30
C ARG A 101 8.86 -4.54 -10.31
N ALA A 102 7.86 -4.38 -11.18
CA ALA A 102 7.84 -3.33 -12.20
C ALA A 102 7.55 -1.93 -11.63
N LEU A 103 6.94 -1.82 -10.44
CA LEU A 103 6.51 -0.54 -9.87
C LEU A 103 7.29 -0.14 -8.61
N ILE A 104 7.69 -1.11 -7.78
CA ILE A 104 8.42 -0.84 -6.54
C ILE A 104 9.89 -0.57 -6.87
N PRO A 105 10.49 0.58 -6.55
CA PRO A 105 11.88 0.88 -6.87
C PRO A 105 12.87 -0.11 -6.23
N ASP A 106 13.98 -0.40 -6.90
CA ASP A 106 14.96 -1.39 -6.44
C ASP A 106 15.60 -1.04 -5.09
N PRO A 107 15.94 0.22 -4.78
CA PRO A 107 16.38 0.60 -3.43
C PRO A 107 15.38 0.19 -2.34
N ILE A 108 14.08 0.29 -2.61
CA ILE A 108 13.00 -0.09 -1.67
C ILE A 108 12.92 -1.61 -1.54
N CYS A 109 12.94 -2.34 -2.65
CA CYS A 109 12.97 -3.81 -2.66
C CYS A 109 14.18 -4.35 -1.89
N ASP A 110 15.35 -3.79 -2.16
CA ASP A 110 16.61 -4.22 -1.55
C ASP A 110 16.59 -3.92 -0.04
N ALA A 111 16.07 -2.78 0.38
CA ALA A 111 15.97 -2.39 1.79
C ALA A 111 15.16 -3.37 2.64
N ILE A 112 14.02 -3.82 2.12
CA ILE A 112 13.10 -4.69 2.86
C ILE A 112 13.47 -6.16 2.76
N THR A 113 14.36 -6.53 1.83
CA THR A 113 14.72 -7.94 1.60
C THR A 113 15.32 -8.59 2.85
N VAL A 114 14.81 -9.76 3.22
CA VAL A 114 15.35 -10.56 4.32
C VAL A 114 16.18 -11.71 3.76
N ASN A 115 17.44 -11.80 4.20
CA ASN A 115 18.39 -12.80 3.75
C ASN A 115 18.62 -13.82 4.86
N TYR A 116 18.58 -15.10 4.51
CA TYR A 116 18.96 -16.23 5.36
C TYR A 116 20.22 -16.86 4.77
N ARG A 117 21.41 -16.42 5.19
CA ARG A 117 22.70 -16.76 4.56
C ARG A 117 22.68 -16.46 3.05
N ASN A 118 22.64 -17.48 2.20
CA ASN A 118 22.61 -17.40 0.74
C ASN A 118 21.20 -17.51 0.15
N PHE A 119 20.17 -17.66 0.98
CA PHE A 119 18.78 -17.70 0.56
C PHE A 119 18.12 -16.34 0.77
N VAL A 120 17.65 -15.74 -0.33
CA VAL A 120 16.84 -14.53 -0.29
C VAL A 120 15.39 -14.94 -0.04
N SER A 121 14.87 -14.62 1.14
CA SER A 121 13.44 -14.70 1.40
C SER A 121 12.83 -13.36 1.00
N ASN A 122 12.14 -13.35 -0.13
CA ASN A 122 11.30 -12.21 -0.45
C ASN A 122 10.27 -12.09 0.66
N THR A 123 10.17 -10.89 1.21
CA THR A 123 9.20 -10.52 2.23
C THR A 123 7.81 -10.91 1.74
N GLU A 124 6.99 -11.55 2.57
CA GLU A 124 5.59 -11.84 2.25
C GLU A 124 4.72 -10.57 2.29
N SER A 125 5.27 -9.42 1.87
CA SER A 125 4.56 -8.14 1.83
C SER A 125 3.48 -8.19 0.76
N ASP A 126 2.22 -8.04 1.15
CA ASP A 126 1.15 -7.93 0.17
C ASP A 126 1.15 -6.54 -0.46
N LEU A 127 1.24 -5.50 0.38
CA LEU A 127 1.34 -4.10 -0.04
C LEU A 127 2.58 -3.43 0.54
N ILE A 128 3.14 -2.51 -0.24
CA ILE A 128 4.20 -1.60 0.16
C ILE A 128 3.69 -0.19 -0.06
N VAL A 129 3.64 0.63 0.99
CA VAL A 129 3.36 2.05 0.89
C VAL A 129 4.67 2.80 1.00
N ILE A 130 4.94 3.66 0.03
CA ILE A 130 6.12 4.52 0.02
C ILE A 130 5.65 5.95 0.26
N VAL A 131 6.22 6.60 1.27
CA VAL A 131 6.14 8.06 1.41
C VAL A 131 7.45 8.62 0.91
N PHE A 132 7.40 9.32 -0.22
CA PHE A 132 8.56 9.99 -0.79
C PHE A 132 8.97 11.18 0.11
N PRO A 133 10.08 11.89 -0.14
CA PRO A 133 10.43 13.12 0.57
C PRO A 133 9.87 14.37 -0.11
N ASP A 134 9.87 15.50 0.61
CA ASP A 134 9.29 16.75 0.12
C ASP A 134 10.31 17.53 -0.71
N LYS A 135 10.56 17.03 -1.93
CA LYS A 135 11.55 17.61 -2.86
C LYS A 135 10.92 18.01 -4.20
N PRO A 136 11.50 19.01 -4.90
CA PRO A 136 10.92 19.55 -6.14
C PRO A 136 10.63 18.50 -7.20
N GLU A 137 11.50 17.50 -7.38
CA GLU A 137 11.35 16.47 -8.44
C GLU A 137 10.10 15.60 -8.27
N TYR A 138 9.53 15.53 -7.05
CA TYR A 138 8.30 14.82 -6.79
C TYR A 138 7.03 15.66 -7.02
N GLN A 139 7.19 16.97 -7.23
CA GLN A 139 6.09 17.93 -7.37
C GLN A 139 5.96 18.51 -8.77
N ILE A 140 7.06 18.57 -9.53
CA ILE A 140 7.06 19.03 -10.92
C ILE A 140 6.53 17.97 -11.89
N ASP A 141 6.31 18.36 -13.14
CA ASP A 141 6.00 17.40 -14.21
C ASP A 141 7.10 16.35 -14.31
N LYS A 142 6.71 15.08 -14.38
CA LYS A 142 7.64 13.94 -14.49
C LYS A 142 8.58 14.06 -15.71
N GLU A 143 8.17 14.78 -16.75
CA GLU A 143 8.93 14.98 -17.99
C GLU A 143 10.00 16.07 -17.88
N LEU A 144 10.02 16.80 -16.76
CA LEU A 144 11.02 17.83 -16.44
C LEU A 144 12.06 17.36 -15.41
N ILE A 145 11.99 16.10 -14.99
CA ILE A 145 12.92 15.54 -13.99
C ILE A 145 14.30 15.33 -14.62
N HIS A 146 15.33 15.82 -13.94
CA HIS A 146 16.73 15.52 -14.25
C HIS A 146 17.36 14.81 -13.06
N VAL A 147 17.73 13.54 -13.24
CA VAL A 147 18.31 12.73 -12.17
C VAL A 147 19.37 11.79 -12.74
N ASN A 148 20.41 11.51 -11.94
CA ASN A 148 21.45 10.54 -12.26
C ASN A 148 21.18 9.22 -11.53
N ASP A 149 21.52 8.11 -12.17
CA ASP A 149 21.50 6.79 -11.54
C ASP A 149 22.57 6.65 -10.45
N ALA A 150 22.60 5.48 -9.80
CA ALA A 150 23.58 5.18 -8.75
C ALA A 150 25.04 5.18 -9.22
N ASN A 151 25.31 5.21 -10.53
CA ASN A 151 26.65 5.30 -11.11
C ASN A 151 26.96 6.73 -11.62
N GLY A 152 26.12 7.71 -11.32
CA GLY A 152 26.29 9.10 -11.74
C GLY A 152 25.92 9.36 -13.20
N ARG A 153 25.23 8.44 -13.89
CA ARG A 153 24.84 8.61 -15.30
C ARG A 153 23.43 9.20 -15.41
N PRO A 154 23.18 10.16 -16.31
CA PRO A 154 21.84 10.70 -16.52
C PRO A 154 20.84 9.60 -16.91
N VAL A 155 19.68 9.58 -16.24
CA VAL A 155 18.61 8.62 -16.55
C VAL A 155 17.78 9.13 -17.73
N PRO A 156 17.65 8.35 -18.82
CA PRO A 156 16.77 8.73 -19.92
C PRO A 156 15.30 8.65 -19.46
N LEU A 157 14.54 9.73 -19.67
CA LEU A 157 13.13 9.78 -19.29
C LEU A 157 12.24 8.88 -20.14
N PHE A 158 12.67 8.52 -21.36
CA PHE A 158 11.88 7.72 -22.29
C PHE A 158 12.69 6.54 -22.83
N SER A 159 12.00 5.42 -23.06
CA SER A 159 12.57 4.22 -23.67
C SER A 159 12.95 4.51 -25.13
N GLN A 160 14.05 3.94 -25.60
CA GLN A 160 14.41 4.00 -27.02
C GLN A 160 13.47 3.09 -27.85
N GLY A 161 12.87 3.61 -28.92
CA GLY A 161 12.02 2.83 -29.82
C GLY A 161 10.98 3.66 -30.58
N ARG A 162 10.19 3.00 -31.44
CA ARG A 162 9.16 3.65 -32.27
C ARG A 162 8.02 4.29 -31.45
N ASN A 163 7.71 3.72 -30.27
CA ASN A 163 6.71 4.23 -29.34
C ASN A 163 7.36 4.43 -27.97
N PRO A 164 8.05 5.58 -27.74
CA PRO A 164 8.76 5.83 -26.50
C PRO A 164 7.79 5.86 -25.31
N LYS A 165 8.06 5.05 -24.29
CA LYS A 165 7.33 5.05 -23.03
C LYS A 165 8.16 5.72 -21.95
N TYR A 166 7.51 6.43 -21.04
CA TYR A 166 8.19 7.02 -19.90
C TYR A 166 8.84 5.93 -19.03
N ASN A 167 10.12 6.09 -18.70
CA ASN A 167 10.91 5.12 -17.94
C ASN A 167 10.66 5.26 -16.42
N LEU A 168 9.41 5.14 -16.01
CA LEU A 168 8.95 5.40 -14.64
C LEU A 168 9.83 4.70 -13.59
N LYS A 169 10.06 3.40 -13.75
CA LYS A 169 10.86 2.58 -12.84
C LYS A 169 12.32 3.07 -12.73
N ALA A 170 12.95 3.44 -13.85
CA ALA A 170 14.34 3.89 -13.84
C ALA A 170 14.50 5.26 -13.16
N VAL A 171 13.57 6.19 -13.43
CA VAL A 171 13.56 7.50 -12.78
C VAL A 171 13.29 7.36 -11.29
N LEU A 172 12.30 6.54 -10.90
CA LEU A 172 12.03 6.26 -9.49
C LEU A 172 13.21 5.57 -8.78
N ASN A 173 13.91 4.64 -9.44
CA ASN A 173 15.12 4.01 -8.90
C ASN A 173 16.18 5.06 -8.56
N ALA A 174 16.44 5.99 -9.48
CA ALA A 174 17.43 7.03 -9.29
C ALA A 174 17.04 8.03 -8.19
N LEU A 175 15.78 8.48 -8.17
CA LEU A 175 15.27 9.33 -7.10
C LEU A 175 15.32 8.63 -5.73
N CYS A 176 14.89 7.36 -5.66
CA CYS A 176 14.93 6.60 -4.41
C CYS A 176 16.34 6.28 -3.94
N HIS A 177 17.30 6.14 -4.86
CA HIS A 177 18.71 6.01 -4.50
C HIS A 177 19.23 7.31 -3.89
N ARG A 178 19.01 8.44 -4.57
CA ARG A 178 19.47 9.77 -4.15
C ARG A 178 18.90 10.15 -2.79
N ASP A 179 17.61 9.91 -2.58
CA ASP A 179 16.87 10.42 -1.44
C ASP A 179 16.52 9.34 -0.40
N PHE A 180 17.22 8.19 -0.43
CA PHE A 180 16.87 6.98 0.31
C PHE A 180 16.63 7.22 1.81
N SER A 181 17.46 8.04 2.45
CA SER A 181 17.39 8.34 3.88
C SER A 181 16.19 9.18 4.31
N GLU A 182 15.47 9.78 3.37
CA GLU A 182 14.30 10.61 3.63
C GLU A 182 12.99 9.91 3.28
N ILE A 183 13.05 8.68 2.76
CA ILE A 183 11.88 7.88 2.39
C ILE A 183 11.29 7.17 3.61
N GLU A 184 9.97 7.01 3.62
CA GLU A 184 9.29 6.13 4.57
C GLU A 184 8.75 4.90 3.84
N ILE A 185 8.92 3.72 4.44
CA ILE A 185 8.44 2.45 3.89
C ILE A 185 7.51 1.80 4.90
N HIS A 186 6.26 1.58 4.49
CA HIS A 186 5.26 0.89 5.30
C HIS A 186 4.82 -0.39 4.62
N ILE A 187 5.17 -1.53 5.22
CA ILE A 187 4.73 -2.85 4.78
C ILE A 187 3.35 -3.13 5.35
N ILE A 188 2.45 -3.66 4.53
CA ILE A 188 1.12 -4.07 4.98
C ILE A 188 0.88 -5.51 4.55
N GLN A 189 0.65 -6.37 5.55
CA GLN A 189 0.15 -7.73 5.34
C GLN A 189 -1.37 -7.73 5.40
N CYS A 190 -1.98 -8.29 4.38
CA CYS A 190 -3.41 -8.47 4.23
C CYS A 190 -3.79 -9.95 4.40
N LYS A 191 -4.72 -10.29 5.30
CA LYS A 191 -5.24 -11.67 5.41
C LYS A 191 -6.76 -11.68 5.56
N THR A 192 -7.41 -12.63 4.88
CA THR A 192 -8.87 -12.85 4.94
C THR A 192 -9.29 -13.80 6.08
N ASN A 193 -8.35 -14.44 6.77
CA ASN A 193 -8.61 -15.21 7.98
C ASN A 193 -7.64 -14.76 9.07
N TRP A 194 -8.19 -14.26 10.17
CA TRP A 194 -7.42 -13.73 11.29
C TRP A 194 -6.90 -14.83 12.23
N ASN A 195 -7.69 -15.88 12.50
CA ASN A 195 -7.37 -16.85 13.54
C ASN A 195 -6.08 -17.62 13.28
N ASP A 196 -5.96 -18.19 12.08
CA ASP A 196 -4.85 -19.08 11.74
C ASP A 196 -3.62 -18.33 11.24
N ASN A 197 -3.81 -17.11 10.71
CA ASN A 197 -2.74 -16.37 10.04
C ASN A 197 -2.14 -15.25 10.88
N ALA A 198 -2.65 -14.95 12.08
CA ALA A 198 -2.11 -13.88 12.95
C ALA A 198 -0.65 -14.08 13.37
N GLN A 199 -0.13 -15.32 13.31
CA GLN A 199 1.27 -15.61 13.63
C GLN A 199 2.25 -15.07 12.59
N ILE A 200 1.88 -15.10 11.32
CA ILE A 200 2.72 -14.65 10.20
C ILE A 200 3.07 -13.15 10.32
N PRO A 201 2.10 -12.22 10.45
CA PRO A 201 2.41 -10.81 10.59
C PRO A 201 3.14 -10.50 11.91
N MET A 202 2.84 -11.23 12.98
CA MET A 202 3.59 -11.12 14.24
C MET A 202 5.08 -11.49 14.04
N LEU A 203 5.36 -12.61 13.37
CA LEU A 203 6.72 -13.05 13.11
C LEU A 203 7.48 -12.06 12.23
N TRP A 204 6.87 -11.58 11.15
CA TRP A 204 7.51 -10.62 10.25
C TRP A 204 7.78 -9.28 10.93
N ASP A 205 6.85 -8.77 11.75
CA ASP A 205 7.09 -7.57 12.55
C ASP A 205 8.26 -7.75 13.52
N MET A 206 8.38 -8.93 14.16
CA MET A 206 9.53 -9.28 15.00
C MET A 206 10.84 -9.36 14.20
N ILE A 207 10.82 -9.92 12.99
CA ILE A 207 11.99 -9.96 12.11
C ILE A 207 12.43 -8.52 11.81
N TYR A 208 11.54 -7.68 11.30
CA TYR A 208 11.92 -6.30 10.95
C TYR A 208 12.33 -5.44 12.14
N SER A 209 11.80 -5.72 13.33
CA SER A 209 12.14 -5.00 14.56
C SER A 209 13.41 -5.52 15.23
N ALA A 210 13.94 -6.68 14.82
CA ALA A 210 15.13 -7.24 15.42
C ALA A 210 16.37 -6.44 15.01
N THR A 211 17.10 -5.93 16.00
CA THR A 211 18.34 -5.19 15.78
C THR A 211 19.54 -6.10 15.53
N ASN A 212 19.50 -7.35 16.00
CA ASN A 212 20.55 -8.34 15.84
C ASN A 212 19.98 -9.74 15.71
N PHE A 213 20.46 -10.50 14.72
CA PHE A 213 20.16 -11.93 14.58
C PHE A 213 21.40 -12.76 14.87
N ARG A 214 21.26 -13.81 15.69
CA ARG A 214 22.37 -14.75 15.96
C ARG A 214 22.68 -15.70 14.79
N ASN A 215 21.77 -15.82 13.81
CA ASN A 215 21.76 -16.92 12.83
C ASN A 215 22.03 -16.49 11.38
N ASN A 216 22.87 -15.47 11.14
CA ASN A 216 23.17 -14.95 9.79
C ASN A 216 21.90 -14.54 9.01
N VAL A 217 20.91 -14.02 9.73
CA VAL A 217 19.74 -13.36 9.13
C VAL A 217 20.07 -11.88 9.03
N THR A 218 19.86 -11.28 7.86
CA THR A 218 20.09 -9.84 7.65
C THR A 218 18.90 -9.23 6.93
N ILE A 219 18.68 -7.94 7.16
CA ILE A 219 17.64 -7.16 6.48
C ILE A 219 18.33 -6.08 5.67
N GLY A 220 17.96 -5.99 4.40
CA GLY A 220 18.64 -5.14 3.45
C GLY A 220 19.65 -5.91 2.60
N ARG A 221 19.98 -5.35 1.44
CA ARG A 221 21.07 -5.81 0.58
C ARG A 221 21.50 -4.68 -0.35
N ASN A 222 22.60 -4.88 -1.07
CA ASN A 222 23.14 -3.91 -2.05
C ASN A 222 23.32 -2.49 -1.48
N GLY A 223 23.64 -2.37 -0.19
CA GLY A 223 23.81 -1.08 0.49
C GLY A 223 22.53 -0.41 0.99
N TYR A 224 21.36 -1.02 0.79
CA TYR A 224 20.08 -0.51 1.29
C TYR A 224 19.59 -1.32 2.49
N SER A 225 19.07 -0.64 3.51
CA SER A 225 18.47 -1.26 4.68
C SER A 225 17.37 -0.37 5.23
N ILE A 226 16.35 -0.97 5.86
CA ILE A 226 15.32 -0.24 6.60
C ILE A 226 15.86 0.56 7.80
N ALA A 227 17.11 0.32 8.22
CA ALA A 227 17.78 1.13 9.23
C ALA A 227 18.23 2.51 8.70
N ASN A 228 18.27 2.68 7.38
CA ASN A 228 18.83 3.85 6.71
C ASN A 228 17.76 4.69 6.01
N ILE A 229 16.48 4.51 6.35
CA ILE A 229 15.34 5.28 5.83
C ILE A 229 14.74 6.16 6.95
N ALA A 230 13.88 7.11 6.61
CA ALA A 230 13.30 8.02 7.59
C ALA A 230 12.35 7.33 8.57
N GLN A 231 11.57 6.37 8.09
CA GLN A 231 10.65 5.60 8.92
C GLN A 231 10.31 4.25 8.29
N PHE A 232 10.28 3.21 9.12
CA PHE A 232 9.77 1.89 8.74
C PHE A 232 8.57 1.53 9.61
N SER A 233 7.59 0.85 9.06
CA SER A 233 6.56 0.17 9.86
C SER A 233 6.06 -1.08 9.16
N TYR A 234 5.70 -2.10 9.94
CA TYR A 234 4.98 -3.26 9.45
C TYR A 234 3.56 -3.24 10.01
N SER A 235 2.55 -3.41 9.18
CA SER A 235 1.13 -3.35 9.57
C SER A 235 0.40 -4.62 9.18
N PHE A 236 -0.69 -4.91 9.89
CA PHE A 236 -1.60 -6.00 9.57
C PHE A 236 -3.00 -5.46 9.28
N VAL A 237 -3.59 -5.87 8.15
CA VAL A 237 -4.94 -5.49 7.73
C VAL A 237 -5.75 -6.75 7.46
N THR A 238 -6.84 -6.96 8.19
CA THR A 238 -7.64 -8.17 8.03
C THR A 238 -9.10 -7.91 7.69
N VAL A 239 -9.70 -8.88 7.01
CA VAL A 239 -11.15 -9.03 6.93
C VAL A 239 -11.52 -10.36 7.57
N PRO A 240 -12.07 -10.40 8.80
CA PRO A 240 -12.36 -11.67 9.46
C PRO A 240 -13.50 -12.39 8.74
N THR A 241 -13.20 -13.49 8.04
CA THR A 241 -14.21 -14.32 7.36
C THR A 241 -14.90 -15.35 8.28
N SER A 242 -14.39 -15.51 9.50
CA SER A 242 -14.99 -16.28 10.60
C SER A 242 -16.12 -15.51 11.30
N ARG A 243 -16.79 -16.13 12.29
CA ARG A 243 -17.84 -15.46 13.08
C ARG A 243 -17.20 -14.33 13.88
N ILE A 244 -17.39 -13.10 13.44
CA ILE A 244 -16.81 -11.93 14.10
C ILE A 244 -17.25 -11.79 15.56
N THR A 245 -18.45 -12.26 15.87
CA THR A 245 -19.02 -12.27 17.22
C THR A 245 -18.20 -13.08 18.22
N SER A 246 -17.32 -13.98 17.76
CA SER A 246 -16.42 -14.75 18.63
C SER A 246 -15.05 -14.10 18.83
N ILE A 247 -14.76 -12.96 18.18
CA ILE A 247 -13.48 -12.25 18.31
C ILE A 247 -13.62 -11.23 19.45
N THR A 248 -12.80 -11.40 20.47
CA THR A 248 -12.77 -10.55 21.67
C THR A 248 -11.36 -10.03 21.92
N PRO A 249 -11.18 -9.01 22.77
CA PRO A 249 -9.85 -8.55 23.17
C PRO A 249 -8.91 -9.63 23.74
N ASN A 250 -9.46 -10.76 24.20
CA ASN A 250 -8.72 -11.88 24.76
C ASN A 250 -8.45 -13.01 23.76
N SER A 251 -9.00 -12.92 22.54
CA SER A 251 -8.74 -13.91 21.50
C SER A 251 -7.25 -13.91 21.14
N THR A 252 -6.66 -15.11 21.01
CA THR A 252 -5.22 -15.28 20.71
C THR A 252 -4.81 -14.55 19.44
N CYS A 253 -5.65 -14.55 18.41
CA CYS A 253 -5.39 -13.85 17.15
C CYS A 253 -5.28 -12.33 17.33
N VAL A 254 -6.05 -11.74 18.26
CA VAL A 254 -5.98 -10.32 18.62
C VAL A 254 -4.69 -10.03 19.38
N LYS A 255 -4.39 -10.82 20.42
CA LYS A 255 -3.18 -10.63 21.23
C LYS A 255 -1.90 -10.69 20.41
N ARG A 256 -1.80 -11.63 19.45
CA ARG A 256 -0.64 -11.80 18.56
C ARG A 256 -0.30 -10.56 17.74
N VAL A 257 -1.31 -9.80 17.32
CA VAL A 257 -1.14 -8.64 16.44
C VAL A 257 -1.27 -7.30 17.15
N SER A 258 -1.55 -7.30 18.46
CA SER A 258 -1.80 -6.10 19.25
C SER A 258 -0.61 -5.13 19.31
N ASN A 259 0.61 -5.66 19.21
CA ASN A 259 1.86 -4.90 19.32
C ASN A 259 2.59 -4.73 17.98
N ILE A 260 1.93 -4.99 16.85
CA ILE A 260 2.54 -4.77 15.54
C ILE A 260 2.91 -3.30 15.37
N SER A 261 4.16 -3.03 14.96
CA SER A 261 4.76 -1.69 14.92
C SER A 261 3.88 -0.64 14.21
N GLY A 262 3.45 -0.94 12.99
CA GLY A 262 2.58 -0.12 12.16
C GLY A 262 1.09 -0.24 12.50
N GLY A 263 0.70 -1.19 13.35
CA GLY A 263 -0.66 -1.38 13.85
C GLY A 263 -1.43 -2.55 13.24
N ASN A 264 -2.52 -2.91 13.92
CA ASN A 264 -3.50 -3.91 13.50
C ASN A 264 -4.82 -3.23 13.10
N TYR A 265 -5.24 -3.49 11.88
CA TYR A 265 -6.37 -2.82 11.24
C TYR A 265 -7.34 -3.80 10.58
N TRP A 266 -8.55 -3.32 10.31
CA TRP A 266 -9.55 -4.02 9.51
C TRP A 266 -10.46 -3.04 8.75
N GLY A 267 -11.27 -3.56 7.84
CA GLY A 267 -12.25 -2.73 7.09
C GLY A 267 -13.57 -2.54 7.84
N ARG A 268 -13.52 -2.26 9.14
CA ARG A 268 -14.68 -2.09 10.05
C ARG A 268 -14.42 -0.89 10.97
N PRO A 269 -15.45 -0.30 11.59
CA PRO A 269 -15.24 0.68 12.65
C PRO A 269 -14.28 0.13 13.73
N THR A 270 -13.51 1.02 14.33
CA THR A 270 -12.58 0.67 15.40
C THR A 270 -13.30 -0.02 16.55
N GLN A 271 -12.76 -1.15 16.99
CA GLN A 271 -13.20 -1.83 18.20
C GLN A 271 -12.04 -1.86 19.18
N ASN A 272 -12.23 -1.18 20.30
CA ASN A 272 -11.23 -1.05 21.35
C ASN A 272 -10.65 -2.40 21.76
N ASN A 273 -9.32 -2.47 21.85
CA ASN A 273 -8.56 -3.67 22.20
C ASN A 273 -8.72 -4.84 21.21
N VAL A 274 -9.29 -4.64 20.02
CA VAL A 274 -9.43 -5.66 18.98
C VAL A 274 -8.66 -5.25 17.73
N ALA A 275 -9.14 -4.25 16.99
CA ALA A 275 -8.49 -3.73 15.79
C ALA A 275 -9.00 -2.31 15.50
N SER A 276 -8.14 -1.52 14.87
CA SER A 276 -8.47 -0.17 14.41
C SER A 276 -9.10 -0.22 13.03
N SER A 277 -9.96 0.73 12.68
CA SER A 277 -10.35 0.94 11.30
C SER A 277 -9.13 1.26 10.45
N ILE A 278 -9.07 0.73 9.23
CA ILE A 278 -7.98 1.02 8.30
C ILE A 278 -7.81 2.51 8.01
N LYS A 279 -8.87 3.31 8.17
CA LYS A 279 -8.78 4.77 8.01
C LYS A 279 -7.81 5.42 9.01
N GLU A 280 -7.60 4.82 10.18
CA GLU A 280 -6.67 5.33 11.19
C GLU A 280 -5.21 5.19 10.76
N MET A 281 -4.91 4.26 9.85
CA MET A 281 -3.58 4.10 9.25
C MET A 281 -3.13 5.38 8.54
N LEU A 282 -4.06 6.13 7.95
CA LEU A 282 -3.77 7.37 7.23
C LEU A 282 -3.02 8.36 8.13
N LEU A 283 -3.50 8.55 9.37
CA LEU A 283 -2.87 9.46 10.32
C LEU A 283 -1.68 8.84 11.03
N ARG A 284 -1.78 7.56 11.42
CA ARG A 284 -0.73 6.90 12.20
C ARG A 284 0.54 6.67 11.39
N ASN A 285 0.42 6.25 10.14
CA ASN A 285 1.55 5.83 9.31
C ASN A 285 1.82 6.79 8.15
N LEU A 286 0.80 7.45 7.59
CA LEU A 286 0.94 8.17 6.30
C LEU A 286 0.78 9.70 6.42
N SER A 287 0.82 10.23 7.64
CA SER A 287 0.59 11.66 7.91
C SER A 287 1.62 12.56 7.24
N ARG A 288 2.88 12.12 7.15
CA ARG A 288 4.01 12.89 6.61
C ARG A 288 4.01 13.04 5.09
N GLY A 289 3.08 12.39 4.38
CA GLY A 289 2.94 12.53 2.92
C GLY A 289 2.52 13.92 2.44
N HIS A 290 2.11 14.84 3.32
CA HIS A 290 1.79 16.23 3.00
C HIS A 290 1.77 17.09 4.28
N GLY A 291 2.04 18.40 4.17
CA GLY A 291 1.99 19.33 5.32
C GLY A 291 0.58 19.62 5.85
N GLN A 292 -0.46 19.30 5.09
CA GLN A 292 -1.86 19.41 5.49
C GLN A 292 -2.48 18.04 5.80
N ASN A 293 -3.55 18.04 6.61
CA ASN A 293 -4.28 16.83 6.95
C ASN A 293 -5.01 16.22 5.72
N PHE A 294 -5.40 14.95 5.84
CA PHE A 294 -6.04 14.19 4.75
C PHE A 294 -7.38 14.77 4.29
N LEU A 295 -8.19 15.34 5.19
CA LEU A 295 -9.49 15.93 4.83
C LEU A 295 -9.30 17.13 3.89
N THR A 296 -8.33 18.00 4.19
CA THR A 296 -8.02 19.17 3.38
C THR A 296 -7.48 18.77 2.01
N THR A 297 -6.52 17.84 1.94
CA THR A 297 -5.96 17.40 0.64
C THR A 297 -7.01 16.71 -0.21
N LEU A 298 -7.80 15.80 0.37
CA LEU A 298 -8.85 15.11 -0.36
C LEU A 298 -9.94 16.05 -0.87
N GLN A 299 -10.33 17.06 -0.07
CA GLN A 299 -11.36 18.01 -0.49
C GLN A 299 -10.97 18.74 -1.78
N THR A 300 -9.69 19.09 -1.93
CA THR A 300 -9.16 19.73 -3.15
C THR A 300 -9.13 18.74 -4.31
N GLU A 301 -8.55 17.56 -4.10
CA GLU A 301 -8.27 16.62 -5.19
C GLU A 301 -9.50 15.85 -5.70
N LEU A 302 -10.52 15.63 -4.85
CA LEU A 302 -11.74 14.93 -5.26
C LEU A 302 -12.54 15.69 -6.34
N GLN A 303 -12.30 17.00 -6.51
CA GLN A 303 -12.87 17.77 -7.62
C GLN A 303 -12.39 17.27 -8.99
N ARG A 304 -11.20 16.64 -9.04
CA ARG A 304 -10.57 16.10 -10.25
C ARG A 304 -10.80 14.59 -10.40
N LEU A 305 -11.63 13.99 -9.55
CA LEU A 305 -11.82 12.54 -9.53
C LEU A 305 -12.29 11.98 -10.89
N ASN A 306 -13.19 12.69 -11.56
CA ASN A 306 -13.76 12.27 -12.84
C ASN A 306 -12.95 12.72 -14.06
N THR A 307 -11.85 13.45 -13.87
CA THR A 307 -11.03 13.99 -14.96
C THR A 307 -9.61 13.43 -14.92
N GLU A 308 -8.88 13.68 -13.83
CA GLU A 308 -7.47 13.29 -13.68
C GLU A 308 -7.32 11.93 -13.01
N TYR A 309 -8.28 11.54 -12.15
CA TYR A 309 -8.23 10.31 -11.38
C TYR A 309 -9.22 9.24 -11.85
N THR A 310 -9.57 9.25 -13.14
CA THR A 310 -10.53 8.31 -13.75
C THR A 310 -10.12 6.84 -13.60
N PHE A 311 -8.82 6.58 -13.40
CA PHE A 311 -8.28 5.25 -13.15
C PHE A 311 -8.77 4.60 -11.84
N PHE A 312 -9.44 5.33 -10.94
CA PHE A 312 -10.13 4.72 -9.78
C PHE A 312 -11.45 4.05 -10.15
N GLY A 313 -12.00 4.27 -11.35
CA GLY A 313 -13.22 3.62 -11.83
C GLY A 313 -14.52 4.09 -11.17
N LEU A 314 -14.49 5.21 -10.44
CA LEU A 314 -15.64 5.73 -9.69
C LEU A 314 -16.59 6.64 -10.49
N SER A 315 -16.18 7.04 -11.70
CA SER A 315 -16.98 7.80 -12.66
C SER A 315 -18.12 6.97 -13.23
#